data_AF-A0A7S2NU12-F1
#
_entry.id   AF-A0A7S2NU12-F1
#
_cell.length_a   1.000
_cell.length_b   1.000
_cell.length_c   1.000
_cell.angle_alpha   90.00
_cell.angle_beta   90.00
_cell.angle_gamma   90.00
#
_symmetry.space_group_name_H-M   'P 1'
#
loop_
_entity.id
_entity.type
_entity.pdbx_description
1 polymer ?
#
loop_
_entity_poly.entity_id
_entity_poly.type
_entity_poly.pdbx_seq_one_letter_code
_entity_poly.pdbx_strand_id
1 'polypeptide(L)'
;EEQEEEQAQPQRRTRRGFASFITSRSRGTAPRPSRASVEMRNIGQISGGASVVSSNNLSVITPSRVDIITDVPSVASIATRFIIGADGMQVAEPVDEEQEKAEIMLRARQMIEDYERQVAMHEAVRKAKKKRRVRVLSAGLVGIGFVVAVALVIMFLPEPNDGVETPAKVWVPLETKNMKAISSKEKFGYSVAASADGTVVVVGAPGLSTEAKNQGGARIYKYITPDDESDDVENMVAQYHQLGQTLQGISESNDFGSSVAISADGLRAAIGALNGTTADARRTDEGLVENETEPLISPLIEEAGYVQIFDWSESVGGWTINHEIDGSFPGEHYGSALSFSDDGNILSVGSPNYDDIVENAKSVGRVIVWKYDGSSDRWEQMGDEIFGENEYDFLGSSVSLSSDGKTLAIGAALTRYTSPTELNFPADINLEEYSGRVLIYVFDAGTETWSLTNTFESDDEGAHFGTSLSLSGDGRRLAVGATLGVSDRVQSGLTHIYESENGLDWKQVGDALPGEDVDDFFGFSVSLSKDGNTVASGGPFNDDNAIDSGHVRVSRYVEDSNGWQMLGEDIDGQRAADSFGYSIDLTSDGNRVIAGATLAGVVRVLEYR
;
A
#
# COMPACT_ATOMS: atom_id res chain seq x y z
N GLU A 1 -31.64 30.80 67.38
CA GLU A 1 -31.45 32.04 66.62
C GLU A 1 -30.51 31.70 65.47
N GLU A 2 -30.99 30.93 64.48
CA GLU A 2 -31.84 31.35 63.32
C GLU A 2 -31.08 32.36 62.45
N GLN A 3 -30.89 32.17 61.15
CA GLN A 3 -31.84 31.78 60.09
C GLN A 3 -31.13 30.92 59.00
N GLU A 4 -31.63 29.73 58.64
CA GLU A 4 -32.63 29.41 57.58
C GLU A 4 -32.10 29.68 56.15
N GLU A 5 -31.72 28.63 55.39
CA GLU A 5 -32.53 27.77 54.48
C GLU A 5 -32.82 28.42 53.12
N GLU A 6 -32.38 27.80 52.00
CA GLU A 6 -33.27 27.05 51.10
C GLU A 6 -32.50 26.32 49.97
N GLN A 7 -32.88 25.07 49.73
CA GLN A 7 -32.44 24.17 48.65
C GLN A 7 -33.22 24.45 47.36
N ALA A 8 -32.65 24.13 46.18
CA ALA A 8 -33.33 23.38 45.09
C ALA A 8 -32.50 23.31 43.79
N GLN A 9 -32.07 22.10 43.41
CA GLN A 9 -32.22 21.57 42.03
C GLN A 9 -33.55 20.79 41.99
N PRO A 10 -34.12 20.32 40.84
CA PRO A 10 -33.58 20.21 39.48
C PRO A 10 -34.58 20.64 38.37
N GLN A 11 -34.19 20.60 37.07
CA GLN A 11 -35.04 19.98 36.03
C GLN A 11 -34.37 19.85 34.65
N ARG A 12 -34.46 18.62 34.13
CA ARG A 12 -34.33 18.20 32.73
C ARG A 12 -35.14 19.11 31.79
N ARG A 13 -34.59 19.43 30.62
CA ARG A 13 -35.39 19.83 29.45
C ARG A 13 -35.13 18.92 28.25
N THR A 14 -36.26 18.56 27.67
CA THR A 14 -36.53 17.56 26.65
C THR A 14 -36.24 18.05 25.24
N ARG A 15 -35.89 17.09 24.38
CA ARG A 15 -36.00 17.13 22.92
C ARG A 15 -37.27 17.87 22.46
N ARG A 16 -37.13 18.75 21.48
CA ARG A 16 -38.20 19.13 20.54
C ARG A 16 -37.61 19.20 19.14
N GLY A 17 -38.13 18.33 18.27
CA GLY A 17 -37.86 18.33 16.85
C GLY A 17 -38.42 19.56 16.14
N PHE A 18 -37.83 19.87 14.99
CA PHE A 18 -38.39 20.77 14.01
C PHE A 18 -38.59 20.00 12.71
N ALA A 19 -39.86 19.89 12.30
CA ALA A 19 -40.25 19.48 10.97
C ALA A 19 -40.43 20.73 10.09
N SER A 20 -39.85 20.66 8.89
CA SER A 20 -40.34 21.13 7.59
C SER A 20 -41.01 22.51 7.50
N PHE A 21 -40.41 23.40 6.70
CA PHE A 21 -41.17 24.22 5.75
C PHE A 21 -40.46 24.28 4.40
N ILE A 22 -41.07 23.59 3.43
CA ILE A 22 -40.83 23.69 2.00
C ILE A 22 -41.39 25.03 1.52
N THR A 23 -40.58 25.86 0.86
CA THR A 23 -41.07 26.94 0.00
C THR A 23 -40.65 26.68 -1.44
N SER A 24 -41.64 26.35 -2.25
CA SER A 24 -41.56 26.28 -3.70
C SER A 24 -41.45 27.68 -4.30
N ARG A 25 -40.53 27.88 -5.25
CA ARG A 25 -40.66 28.91 -6.28
C ARG A 25 -40.32 28.32 -7.64
N SER A 26 -41.35 28.27 -8.47
CA SER A 26 -41.30 27.94 -9.88
C SER A 26 -40.88 29.14 -10.73
N ARG A 27 -40.12 28.85 -11.79
CA ARG A 27 -39.94 29.55 -13.09
C ARG A 27 -38.71 28.88 -13.71
N GLY A 28 -38.65 28.38 -14.93
CA GLY A 28 -39.49 28.45 -16.11
C GLY A 28 -38.56 28.00 -17.25
N THR A 29 -39.04 27.08 -18.06
CA THR A 29 -38.37 26.26 -19.09
C THR A 29 -37.69 27.02 -20.23
N ALA A 30 -36.58 26.46 -20.75
CA ALA A 30 -36.32 26.30 -22.19
C ALA A 30 -35.30 25.16 -22.45
N PRO A 31 -35.55 24.23 -23.43
CA PRO A 31 -34.75 23.03 -23.63
C PRO A 31 -33.74 23.16 -24.79
N ARG A 32 -32.64 22.39 -24.76
CA ARG A 32 -31.72 22.16 -25.90
C ARG A 32 -30.88 20.87 -25.66
N PRO A 33 -30.33 20.23 -26.72
CA PRO A 33 -30.94 19.05 -27.32
C PRO A 33 -30.16 17.74 -27.09
N SER A 34 -30.89 16.64 -27.20
CA SER A 34 -30.41 15.25 -27.17
C SER A 34 -29.51 14.90 -28.37
N ARG A 35 -28.47 14.10 -28.11
CA ARG A 35 -27.63 13.50 -29.16
C ARG A 35 -27.71 11.97 -29.09
N ALA A 36 -28.38 11.43 -30.11
CA ALA A 36 -28.15 10.18 -30.82
C ALA A 36 -27.86 8.89 -30.03
N SER A 37 -28.92 8.12 -29.79
CA SER A 37 -28.89 6.66 -29.71
C SER A 37 -28.61 6.04 -31.09
N VAL A 38 -27.62 5.16 -31.19
CA VAL A 38 -27.37 4.34 -32.39
C VAL A 38 -28.17 3.06 -32.28
N GLU A 39 -29.14 2.89 -33.18
CA GLU A 39 -29.84 1.62 -33.45
C GLU A 39 -28.87 0.57 -34.03
N MET A 40 -28.89 -0.65 -33.50
CA MET A 40 -28.56 -1.84 -34.29
C MET A 40 -29.83 -2.62 -34.63
N ARG A 41 -30.01 -2.82 -35.94
CA ARG A 41 -31.15 -3.46 -36.59
C ARG A 41 -31.16 -4.96 -36.35
N ASN A 42 -32.33 -5.46 -35.97
CA ASN A 42 -32.76 -6.85 -36.17
C ASN A 42 -32.88 -7.16 -37.68
N ILE A 43 -32.30 -8.29 -38.11
CA ILE A 43 -32.75 -9.01 -39.32
C ILE A 43 -32.96 -10.46 -38.91
N GLY A 44 -34.18 -10.94 -39.18
CA GLY A 44 -34.72 -12.19 -38.67
C GLY A 44 -34.40 -13.45 -39.47
N GLN A 45 -34.85 -14.53 -38.83
CA GLN A 45 -35.01 -15.92 -39.23
C GLN A 45 -35.37 -16.17 -40.70
N ILE A 46 -34.83 -17.27 -41.25
CA ILE A 46 -35.64 -18.27 -41.97
C ILE A 46 -35.26 -19.68 -41.48
N SER A 47 -36.31 -20.45 -41.27
CA SER A 47 -36.47 -21.78 -40.69
C SER A 47 -36.18 -22.93 -41.66
N GLY A 48 -36.01 -24.14 -41.10
CA GLY A 48 -36.36 -25.38 -41.81
C GLY A 48 -35.65 -26.64 -41.34
N GLY A 49 -36.40 -27.54 -40.69
CA GLY A 49 -36.21 -28.99 -40.88
C GLY A 49 -35.76 -29.80 -39.67
N ALA A 50 -36.74 -30.30 -38.90
CA ALA A 50 -36.61 -31.26 -37.82
C ALA A 50 -36.32 -32.70 -38.30
N SER A 51 -35.62 -33.52 -37.51
CA SER A 51 -36.21 -34.70 -36.83
C SER A 51 -35.16 -35.60 -36.12
N VAL A 52 -35.23 -35.63 -34.78
CA VAL A 52 -35.34 -36.79 -33.85
C VAL A 52 -34.53 -38.07 -34.13
N VAL A 53 -33.62 -38.45 -33.19
CA VAL A 53 -33.64 -39.71 -32.40
C VAL A 53 -32.88 -39.48 -31.06
N SER A 54 -33.42 -40.03 -29.97
CA SER A 54 -33.01 -39.96 -28.55
C SER A 54 -31.64 -40.61 -28.24
N SER A 55 -30.90 -40.29 -27.17
CA SER A 55 -31.27 -40.43 -25.75
C SER A 55 -30.11 -40.00 -24.81
N ASN A 56 -30.48 -39.66 -23.57
CA ASN A 56 -29.72 -39.69 -22.31
C ASN A 56 -28.78 -38.53 -21.90
N ASN A 57 -29.21 -37.87 -20.82
CA ASN A 57 -28.48 -37.21 -19.72
C ASN A 57 -27.12 -36.54 -20.03
N LEU A 58 -27.12 -35.21 -20.12
CA LEU A 58 -25.94 -34.39 -19.93
C LEU A 58 -26.02 -33.71 -18.56
N SER A 59 -25.31 -34.26 -17.57
CA SER A 59 -24.80 -33.49 -16.44
C SER A 59 -23.53 -32.77 -16.90
N VAL A 60 -23.54 -31.45 -16.75
CA VAL A 60 -22.41 -30.56 -17.04
C VAL A 60 -21.28 -30.87 -16.07
N ILE A 61 -20.14 -31.34 -16.58
CA ILE A 61 -18.86 -31.35 -15.88
C ILE A 61 -17.96 -30.39 -16.66
N THR A 62 -17.68 -29.24 -16.05
CA THR A 62 -16.57 -28.36 -16.42
C THR A 62 -15.25 -29.09 -16.19
N PRO A 63 -14.32 -29.17 -17.16
CA PRO A 63 -12.98 -29.66 -16.88
C PRO A 63 -12.19 -28.60 -16.10
N SER A 64 -11.65 -29.06 -14.98
CA SER A 64 -10.78 -28.40 -14.03
C SER A 64 -9.62 -27.66 -14.72
N ARG A 65 -9.34 -26.47 -14.19
CA ARG A 65 -8.18 -25.64 -14.50
C ARG A 65 -6.91 -26.46 -14.22
N VAL A 66 -6.06 -26.60 -15.24
CA VAL A 66 -4.72 -27.19 -15.13
C VAL A 66 -3.82 -26.13 -14.52
N ASP A 67 -3.35 -26.37 -13.30
CA ASP A 67 -2.30 -25.57 -12.67
C ASP A 67 -0.97 -25.83 -13.40
N ILE A 68 -0.40 -24.78 -13.98
CA ILE A 68 0.95 -24.82 -14.54
C ILE A 68 1.92 -24.50 -13.39
N ILE A 69 2.51 -25.56 -12.83
CA ILE A 69 3.68 -25.47 -11.96
C ILE A 69 4.89 -25.23 -12.88
N THR A 70 5.60 -24.11 -12.69
CA THR A 70 6.93 -23.89 -13.28
C THR A 70 7.96 -23.84 -12.17
N ASP A 71 8.27 -25.02 -11.63
CA ASP A 71 9.56 -25.23 -10.97
C ASP A 71 10.58 -25.59 -12.07
N VAL A 72 11.70 -24.88 -12.10
CA VAL A 72 12.91 -25.30 -12.82
C VAL A 72 13.86 -25.86 -11.77
N PRO A 73 14.00 -27.19 -11.60
CA PRO A 73 15.05 -27.73 -10.77
C PRO A 73 16.33 -27.91 -11.60
N SER A 74 17.43 -27.56 -10.96
CA SER A 74 18.79 -27.98 -11.33
C SER A 74 18.87 -29.49 -11.61
N VAL A 75 19.71 -29.82 -12.57
CA VAL A 75 20.04 -31.19 -13.01
C VAL A 75 20.33 -32.12 -11.84
N ALA A 76 19.75 -33.33 -11.91
CA ALA A 76 19.99 -34.55 -11.12
C ALA A 76 19.27 -34.69 -9.76
N SER A 77 18.07 -35.29 -9.78
CA SER A 77 17.83 -36.50 -8.99
C SER A 77 16.66 -37.31 -9.57
N ILE A 78 16.84 -38.62 -9.62
CA ILE A 78 15.88 -39.62 -10.11
C ILE A 78 14.82 -39.82 -9.02
N ALA A 79 13.54 -39.54 -9.32
CA ALA A 79 12.43 -39.88 -8.44
C ALA A 79 11.40 -40.74 -9.18
N THR A 80 11.53 -42.05 -8.99
CA THR A 80 10.48 -43.04 -9.27
C THR A 80 9.24 -42.70 -8.45
N ARG A 81 8.12 -42.35 -9.09
CA ARG A 81 6.83 -42.16 -8.39
C ARG A 81 6.16 -43.50 -8.11
N PHE A 82 5.85 -43.77 -6.84
CA PHE A 82 4.87 -44.78 -6.44
C PHE A 82 3.53 -44.11 -6.18
N ILE A 83 2.42 -44.68 -6.68
CA ILE A 83 1.06 -44.30 -6.31
C ILE A 83 0.52 -45.41 -5.40
N ILE A 84 0.09 -45.05 -4.19
CA ILE A 84 -0.66 -45.95 -3.30
C ILE A 84 -2.14 -45.63 -3.45
N GLY A 85 -2.88 -46.57 -4.01
CA GLY A 85 -4.34 -46.64 -3.96
C GLY A 85 -4.74 -48.05 -3.51
N ALA A 86 -5.82 -48.16 -2.75
CA ALA A 86 -6.37 -49.43 -2.29
C ALA A 86 -6.69 -50.32 -3.51
N ASP A 87 -6.23 -51.58 -3.45
CA ASP A 87 -6.31 -52.64 -4.46
C ASP A 87 -5.22 -52.66 -5.55
N GLY A 88 -4.03 -53.17 -5.18
CA GLY A 88 -3.18 -53.97 -6.09
C GLY A 88 -2.25 -53.22 -7.05
N MET A 89 -0.96 -53.51 -6.94
CA MET A 89 0.15 -52.95 -7.74
C MET A 89 0.08 -53.39 -9.22
N GLN A 90 -0.05 -52.44 -10.16
CA GLN A 90 0.23 -52.67 -11.59
C GLN A 90 1.32 -51.73 -12.11
N VAL A 91 2.25 -52.29 -12.89
CA VAL A 91 3.43 -51.62 -13.46
C VAL A 91 3.03 -50.93 -14.78
N ALA A 92 3.30 -49.63 -14.92
CA ALA A 92 3.13 -48.90 -16.18
C ALA A 92 4.41 -48.97 -17.04
N GLU A 93 4.24 -49.14 -18.35
CA GLU A 93 5.31 -49.24 -19.36
C GLU A 93 6.05 -47.90 -19.58
N PRO A 94 7.32 -47.91 -20.03
CA PRO A 94 8.13 -46.69 -20.18
C PRO A 94 7.72 -45.86 -21.41
N VAL A 95 7.58 -44.55 -21.21
CA VAL A 95 7.31 -43.55 -22.25
C VAL A 95 8.62 -43.17 -22.97
N ASP A 96 8.55 -43.01 -24.30
CA ASP A 96 9.68 -42.75 -25.19
C ASP A 96 10.16 -41.28 -25.07
N GLU A 97 11.29 -41.06 -24.39
CA GLU A 97 11.88 -39.73 -24.10
C GLU A 97 12.13 -38.85 -25.34
N GLU A 98 12.25 -39.44 -26.53
CA GLU A 98 12.45 -38.68 -27.77
C GLU A 98 11.19 -37.92 -28.21
N GLN A 99 9.99 -38.46 -27.95
CA GLN A 99 8.73 -37.80 -28.30
C GLN A 99 8.44 -36.60 -27.39
N GLU A 100 8.72 -36.71 -26.09
CA GLU A 100 8.48 -35.63 -25.13
C GLU A 100 9.44 -34.45 -25.35
N LYS A 101 10.72 -34.72 -25.67
CA LYS A 101 11.69 -33.67 -26.06
C LYS A 101 11.28 -32.98 -27.35
N ALA A 102 10.75 -33.71 -28.34
CA ALA A 102 10.27 -33.13 -29.58
C ALA A 102 9.04 -32.23 -29.36
N GLU A 103 8.13 -32.62 -28.47
CA GLU A 103 6.93 -31.84 -28.15
C GLU A 103 7.26 -30.57 -27.35
N ILE A 104 8.19 -30.65 -26.38
CA ILE A 104 8.69 -29.48 -25.64
C ILE A 104 9.38 -28.48 -26.57
N MET A 105 10.24 -28.97 -27.49
CA MET A 105 10.91 -28.12 -28.47
C MET A 105 9.94 -27.47 -29.46
N LEU A 106 8.86 -28.19 -29.84
CA LEU A 106 7.83 -27.64 -30.71
C LEU A 106 7.01 -26.53 -30.00
N ARG A 107 6.66 -26.74 -28.72
CA ARG A 107 5.97 -25.72 -27.90
C ARG A 107 6.84 -24.51 -27.63
N ALA A 108 8.14 -24.70 -27.35
CA ALA A 108 9.10 -23.61 -27.19
C ALA A 108 9.21 -22.77 -28.48
N ARG A 109 9.20 -23.42 -29.64
CA ARG A 109 9.24 -22.73 -30.94
C ARG A 109 7.96 -21.93 -31.22
N GLN A 110 6.79 -22.47 -30.87
CA GLN A 110 5.51 -21.77 -30.98
C GLN A 110 5.43 -20.55 -30.05
N MET A 111 5.94 -20.65 -28.83
CA MET A 111 6.01 -19.51 -27.90
C MET A 111 6.93 -18.40 -28.40
N ILE A 112 8.06 -18.74 -29.03
CA ILE A 112 8.96 -17.76 -29.65
C ILE A 112 8.28 -17.07 -30.84
N GLU A 113 7.59 -17.82 -31.70
CA GLU A 113 6.86 -17.25 -32.83
C GLU A 113 5.69 -16.34 -32.40
N ASP A 114 4.99 -16.68 -31.31
CA ASP A 114 3.93 -15.83 -30.75
C ASP A 114 4.51 -14.57 -30.07
N TYR A 115 5.67 -14.68 -29.40
CA TYR A 115 6.40 -13.52 -28.87
C TYR A 115 6.85 -12.57 -30.00
N GLU A 116 7.40 -13.12 -31.09
CA GLU A 116 7.79 -12.32 -32.27
C GLU A 116 6.58 -11.65 -32.95
N ARG A 117 5.41 -12.33 -33.00
CA ARG A 117 4.15 -11.73 -33.49
C ARG A 117 3.65 -10.61 -32.58
N GLN A 118 3.79 -10.75 -31.27
CA GLN A 118 3.40 -9.70 -30.31
C GLN A 118 4.32 -8.48 -30.42
N VAL A 119 5.63 -8.69 -30.56
CA VAL A 119 6.59 -7.60 -30.80
C VAL A 119 6.30 -6.89 -32.13
N ALA A 120 5.98 -7.63 -33.20
CA ALA A 120 5.61 -7.05 -34.49
C ALA A 120 4.27 -6.28 -34.45
N MET A 121 3.28 -6.77 -33.69
CA MET A 121 2.04 -6.06 -33.42
C MET A 121 2.29 -4.78 -32.61
N HIS A 122 3.21 -4.82 -31.66
CA HIS A 122 3.62 -3.69 -30.84
C HIS A 122 4.38 -2.62 -31.65
N GLU A 123 5.23 -3.01 -32.61
CA GLU A 123 5.82 -2.08 -33.56
C GLU A 123 4.77 -1.43 -34.49
N ALA A 124 3.74 -2.19 -34.88
CA ALA A 124 2.64 -1.68 -35.69
C ALA A 124 1.79 -0.66 -34.92
N VAL A 125 1.51 -0.93 -33.63
CA VAL A 125 0.83 -0.01 -32.72
C VAL A 125 1.70 1.22 -32.43
N ARG A 126 3.02 1.06 -32.24
CA ARG A 126 3.99 2.16 -32.08
C ARG A 126 4.03 3.05 -33.33
N LYS A 127 4.01 2.47 -34.54
CA LYS A 127 3.90 3.22 -35.81
C LYS A 127 2.54 3.92 -35.96
N ALA A 128 1.46 3.33 -35.46
CA ALA A 128 0.13 3.95 -35.44
C ALA A 128 0.03 5.10 -34.42
N LYS A 129 0.60 4.96 -33.22
CA LYS A 129 0.70 5.99 -32.17
C LYS A 129 1.61 7.15 -32.62
N LYS A 130 2.73 6.87 -33.30
CA LYS A 130 3.60 7.90 -33.89
C LYS A 130 2.91 8.68 -35.02
N LYS A 131 2.06 8.03 -35.83
CA LYS A 131 1.22 8.72 -36.85
C LYS A 131 0.16 9.66 -36.24
N ARG A 132 -0.31 9.41 -35.01
CA ARG A 132 -1.19 10.33 -34.25
C ARG A 132 -0.42 11.53 -33.67
N ARG A 133 0.84 11.34 -33.23
CA ARG A 133 1.73 12.43 -32.76
C ARG A 133 2.28 13.32 -33.91
N VAL A 134 2.37 12.83 -35.14
CA VAL A 134 2.92 13.60 -36.30
C VAL A 134 2.00 14.71 -36.85
N ARG A 135 0.78 14.91 -36.31
CA ARG A 135 -0.04 16.10 -36.66
C ARG A 135 0.29 17.36 -35.86
N VAL A 136 1.12 17.28 -34.83
CA VAL A 136 1.60 18.43 -34.06
C VAL A 136 3.09 18.24 -33.79
N LEU A 137 3.92 18.61 -34.78
CA LEU A 137 5.35 18.96 -34.69
C LEU A 137 5.99 18.71 -36.07
N SER A 138 5.94 19.73 -36.91
CA SER A 138 6.79 19.82 -38.10
C SER A 138 8.07 20.56 -37.73
N ALA A 139 9.22 19.85 -37.80
CA ALA A 139 10.52 20.28 -38.32
C ALA A 139 11.68 19.69 -37.50
N GLY A 140 12.60 18.98 -38.16
CA GLY A 140 13.92 18.65 -37.62
C GLY A 140 14.38 17.20 -37.78
N LEU A 141 14.54 16.71 -39.02
CA LEU A 141 15.37 15.55 -39.32
C LEU A 141 16.85 15.95 -39.28
N VAL A 142 17.72 15.18 -38.59
CA VAL A 142 19.04 14.61 -38.99
C VAL A 142 19.42 13.69 -37.81
N GLY A 143 19.85 12.43 -37.88
CA GLY A 143 20.45 11.59 -38.91
C GLY A 143 21.46 10.70 -38.17
N ILE A 144 21.20 9.41 -38.13
CA ILE A 144 21.92 8.37 -37.37
C ILE A 144 23.38 8.27 -37.83
N GLY A 145 24.32 8.25 -36.88
CA GLY A 145 25.73 7.94 -37.12
C GLY A 145 26.62 8.22 -35.91
N PHE A 146 26.49 7.46 -34.82
CA PHE A 146 27.40 7.56 -33.68
C PHE A 146 27.65 6.20 -33.02
N VAL A 147 28.34 5.32 -33.74
CA VAL A 147 29.16 4.26 -33.14
C VAL A 147 30.45 4.25 -33.96
N VAL A 148 31.60 4.30 -33.29
CA VAL A 148 32.97 4.47 -33.80
C VAL A 148 33.45 5.93 -33.96
N ALA A 149 33.58 6.68 -32.85
CA ALA A 149 34.44 7.86 -32.78
C ALA A 149 34.92 8.23 -31.36
N VAL A 150 35.10 7.27 -30.44
CA VAL A 150 35.58 7.57 -29.05
C VAL A 150 37.05 7.14 -28.81
N ALA A 151 37.77 6.66 -29.81
CA ALA A 151 39.14 6.15 -29.59
C ALA A 151 40.30 7.05 -30.08
N LEU A 152 40.07 8.26 -30.63
CA LEU A 152 41.16 9.08 -31.18
C LEU A 152 41.03 10.60 -30.94
N VAL A 153 40.62 11.02 -29.74
CA VAL A 153 40.74 12.42 -29.28
C VAL A 153 41.25 12.48 -27.83
N ILE A 154 42.34 11.76 -27.52
CA ILE A 154 43.03 11.85 -26.20
C ILE A 154 44.42 12.51 -26.30
N MET A 155 44.82 13.09 -27.44
CA MET A 155 46.18 13.67 -27.57
C MET A 155 46.30 15.18 -27.68
N PHE A 156 45.23 15.98 -27.68
CA PHE A 156 45.35 17.45 -27.63
C PHE A 156 44.14 18.13 -26.98
N LEU A 157 43.97 17.99 -25.67
CA LEU A 157 43.16 18.93 -24.87
C LEU A 157 44.09 19.81 -24.03
N PRO A 158 43.85 21.14 -23.97
CA PRO A 158 44.56 22.03 -23.06
C PRO A 158 44.20 21.68 -21.60
N GLU A 159 45.10 22.00 -20.68
CA GLU A 159 44.97 21.74 -19.24
C GLU A 159 43.59 22.15 -18.68
N PRO A 160 43.03 21.39 -17.71
CA PRO A 160 41.70 21.66 -17.18
C PRO A 160 41.72 22.99 -16.43
N ASN A 161 40.77 23.86 -16.77
CA ASN A 161 40.36 24.95 -15.90
C ASN A 161 39.85 24.33 -14.59
N ASP A 162 40.35 24.82 -13.48
CA ASP A 162 39.86 24.52 -12.13
C ASP A 162 38.42 25.06 -11.98
N GLY A 163 37.48 24.23 -12.43
CA GLY A 163 36.06 24.41 -12.30
C GLY A 163 35.47 23.01 -12.32
N VAL A 164 35.70 22.27 -11.24
CA VAL A 164 35.10 20.96 -11.02
C VAL A 164 33.59 21.18 -11.05
N GLU A 165 32.93 20.90 -12.17
CA GLU A 165 31.51 20.62 -12.19
C GLU A 165 31.33 19.48 -11.20
N THR A 166 30.72 19.78 -10.05
CA THR A 166 30.25 18.75 -9.14
C THR A 166 29.37 17.82 -9.97
N PRO A 167 29.58 16.49 -9.92
CA PRO A 167 28.70 15.58 -10.64
C PRO A 167 27.26 15.92 -10.28
N ALA A 168 26.37 15.95 -11.28
CA ALA A 168 24.96 16.16 -11.04
C ALA A 168 24.51 15.16 -9.96
N LYS A 169 23.93 15.67 -8.87
CA LYS A 169 23.46 14.82 -7.78
C LYS A 169 22.38 13.89 -8.30
N VAL A 170 22.50 12.60 -7.99
CA VAL A 170 21.61 11.55 -8.49
C VAL A 170 21.24 10.58 -7.38
N TRP A 171 20.15 9.86 -7.56
CA TRP A 171 19.80 8.73 -6.72
C TRP A 171 20.74 7.56 -6.99
N VAL A 172 21.50 7.17 -5.98
CA VAL A 172 22.44 6.05 -6.03
C VAL A 172 21.85 4.90 -5.22
N PRO A 173 21.67 3.70 -5.82
CA PRO A 173 21.18 2.55 -5.07
C PRO A 173 22.21 2.14 -4.00
N LEU A 174 21.73 1.92 -2.77
CA LEU A 174 22.48 1.21 -1.74
C LEU A 174 22.35 -0.29 -1.96
N GLU A 175 23.33 -1.07 -1.50
CA GLU A 175 23.32 -2.52 -1.68
C GLU A 175 22.23 -3.17 -0.81
N THR A 176 21.20 -3.72 -1.47
CA THR A 176 20.05 -4.39 -0.82
C THR A 176 19.92 -5.87 -1.19
N LYS A 177 21.05 -6.54 -1.48
CA LYS A 177 21.10 -7.93 -1.99
C LYS A 177 20.14 -8.89 -1.26
N ASN A 178 19.99 -8.73 0.05
CA ASN A 178 19.25 -9.63 0.93
C ASN A 178 17.83 -9.15 1.26
N MET A 179 17.41 -7.96 0.81
CA MET A 179 16.05 -7.46 1.00
C MET A 179 15.13 -7.96 -0.12
N LYS A 180 14.95 -9.28 -0.18
CA LYS A 180 14.13 -9.95 -1.19
C LYS A 180 13.33 -11.09 -0.57
N ALA A 181 12.17 -11.36 -1.15
CA ALA A 181 11.34 -12.49 -0.79
C ALA A 181 12.06 -13.82 -1.06
N ILE A 182 11.70 -14.85 -0.30
CA ILE A 182 12.07 -16.23 -0.61
C ILE A 182 11.11 -16.78 -1.68
N SER A 183 9.85 -16.35 -1.65
CA SER A 183 8.81 -16.65 -2.63
C SER A 183 8.06 -15.40 -3.09
N SER A 184 7.70 -15.34 -4.38
CA SER A 184 6.84 -14.28 -4.93
C SER A 184 5.45 -14.23 -4.30
N LYS A 185 5.02 -15.30 -3.62
CA LYS A 185 3.73 -15.33 -2.91
C LYS A 185 3.72 -14.51 -1.61
N GLU A 186 4.89 -14.16 -1.08
CA GLU A 186 5.02 -13.47 0.21
C GLU A 186 4.47 -12.04 0.18
N LYS A 187 4.34 -11.44 -1.00
CA LYS A 187 4.08 -10.00 -1.17
C LYS A 187 5.10 -9.15 -0.40
N PHE A 188 6.35 -9.60 -0.31
CA PHE A 188 7.41 -8.90 0.43
C PHE A 188 7.62 -7.48 -0.11
N GLY A 189 7.69 -6.48 0.76
CA GLY A 189 7.70 -5.07 0.35
C GLY A 189 6.30 -4.49 0.17
N TYR A 190 5.27 -5.17 0.68
CA TYR A 190 3.91 -4.65 0.72
C TYR A 190 3.80 -3.38 1.55
N SER A 191 4.48 -3.36 2.69
CA SER A 191 4.64 -2.20 3.58
C SER A 191 6.10 -2.07 3.99
N VAL A 192 6.57 -0.84 4.13
CA VAL A 192 7.94 -0.53 4.57
C VAL A 192 7.91 0.63 5.56
N ALA A 193 8.82 0.62 6.53
CA ALA A 193 9.08 1.74 7.44
C ALA A 193 10.56 1.73 7.83
N ALA A 194 11.15 2.91 7.99
CA ALA A 194 12.56 3.09 8.28
C ALA A 194 12.79 3.93 9.54
N SER A 195 13.90 3.67 10.24
CA SER A 195 14.39 4.55 11.30
C SER A 195 14.72 5.94 10.73
N ALA A 196 14.84 6.95 11.59
CA ALA A 196 15.05 8.33 11.15
C ALA A 196 16.27 8.51 10.24
N ASP A 197 17.33 7.74 10.45
CA ASP A 197 18.57 7.72 9.66
C ASP A 197 18.57 6.67 8.52
N GLY A 198 17.50 5.87 8.41
CA GLY A 198 17.35 4.79 7.44
C GLY A 198 18.27 3.60 7.68
N THR A 199 18.94 3.51 8.83
CA THR A 199 19.81 2.37 9.14
C THR A 199 19.03 1.11 9.48
N VAL A 200 17.80 1.22 10.01
CA VAL A 200 16.92 0.08 10.26
C VAL A 200 15.69 0.20 9.36
N VAL A 201 15.31 -0.90 8.71
CA VAL A 201 14.14 -0.95 7.82
C VAL A 201 13.30 -2.17 8.15
N VAL A 202 12.01 -1.97 8.42
CA VAL A 202 11.00 -3.01 8.57
C VAL A 202 10.33 -3.22 7.23
N VAL A 203 10.15 -4.49 6.84
CA VAL A 203 9.50 -4.87 5.59
C VAL A 203 8.39 -5.89 5.87
N GLY A 204 7.16 -5.51 5.55
CA GLY A 204 5.99 -6.39 5.64
C GLY A 204 5.87 -7.35 4.45
N ALA A 205 5.35 -8.54 4.74
CA ALA A 205 5.16 -9.64 3.81
C ALA A 205 3.87 -10.43 4.17
N PRO A 206 2.68 -9.85 3.96
CA PRO A 206 1.41 -10.43 4.41
C PRO A 206 1.06 -11.76 3.74
N GLY A 207 1.66 -12.10 2.60
CA GLY A 207 1.49 -13.40 1.96
C GLY A 207 2.48 -14.47 2.44
N LEU A 208 3.31 -14.19 3.44
CA LEU A 208 4.26 -15.17 3.99
C LEU A 208 3.49 -16.34 4.60
N SER A 209 3.86 -17.56 4.21
CA SER A 209 3.25 -18.79 4.70
C SER A 209 4.31 -19.84 5.01
N THR A 210 4.22 -20.47 6.18
CA THR A 210 4.99 -21.66 6.55
C THR A 210 4.08 -22.89 6.51
N GLU A 211 4.36 -23.81 5.57
CA GLU A 211 3.90 -25.21 5.39
C GLU A 211 2.42 -25.64 5.66
N ALA A 212 1.52 -24.77 6.11
CA ALA A 212 0.06 -25.02 6.17
C ALA A 212 -0.81 -23.77 6.45
N LYS A 213 -0.20 -22.63 6.81
CA LYS A 213 -0.92 -21.47 7.38
C LYS A 213 -0.45 -20.17 6.73
N ASN A 214 -1.34 -19.38 6.15
CA ASN A 214 -1.03 -18.09 5.51
C ASN A 214 -0.98 -16.96 6.56
N GLN A 215 -0.02 -17.02 7.49
CA GLN A 215 -0.02 -16.18 8.70
C GLN A 215 0.64 -14.81 8.52
N GLY A 216 1.08 -14.46 7.32
CA GLY A 216 1.85 -13.25 7.07
C GLY A 216 3.18 -13.19 7.84
N GLY A 217 3.90 -12.08 7.69
CA GLY A 217 5.19 -11.88 8.32
C GLY A 217 5.78 -10.49 8.11
N ALA A 218 6.82 -10.20 8.88
CA ALA A 218 7.68 -9.04 8.67
C ALA A 218 9.16 -9.42 8.88
N ARG A 219 10.06 -8.75 8.15
CA ARG A 219 11.51 -8.88 8.33
C ARG A 219 12.09 -7.50 8.58
N ILE A 220 13.03 -7.42 9.51
CA ILE A 220 13.72 -6.19 9.86
C ILE A 220 15.17 -6.30 9.40
N TYR A 221 15.69 -5.23 8.81
CA TYR A 221 17.03 -5.17 8.24
C TYR A 221 17.81 -4.02 8.85
N LYS A 222 19.12 -4.20 9.01
CA LYS A 222 20.06 -3.17 9.44
C LYS A 222 21.11 -2.93 8.36
N TYR A 223 21.36 -1.67 8.03
CA TYR A 223 22.46 -1.26 7.18
C TYR A 223 23.75 -1.32 7.96
N ILE A 224 24.70 -2.13 7.47
CA ILE A 224 26.02 -2.28 8.07
C ILE A 224 27.02 -1.69 7.09
N THR A 225 27.79 -0.70 7.53
CA THR A 225 28.97 -0.24 6.80
C THR A 225 30.16 -1.14 7.16
N PRO A 226 31.08 -1.42 6.22
CA PRO A 226 32.23 -2.26 6.49
C PRO A 226 33.03 -1.72 7.65
N ASP A 227 33.36 -2.62 8.57
CA ASP A 227 34.38 -2.37 9.59
C ASP A 227 35.70 -2.90 9.04
N ASP A 228 36.71 -2.04 8.95
CA ASP A 228 38.06 -2.38 8.47
C ASP A 228 38.72 -3.46 9.37
N GLU A 229 38.17 -3.73 10.56
CA GLU A 229 38.67 -4.72 11.52
C GLU A 229 37.85 -6.04 11.58
N SER A 230 36.79 -6.20 10.77
CA SER A 230 35.95 -7.41 10.79
C SER A 230 36.54 -8.56 9.96
N ASP A 231 36.70 -9.74 10.57
CA ASP A 231 37.08 -10.99 9.89
C ASP A 231 35.91 -11.66 9.14
N ASP A 232 34.68 -11.14 9.28
CA ASP A 232 33.50 -11.67 8.62
C ASP A 232 33.35 -11.11 7.21
N VAL A 233 33.53 -11.96 6.21
CA VAL A 233 33.51 -11.61 4.77
C VAL A 233 32.18 -10.99 4.36
N GLU A 234 31.07 -11.35 5.00
CA GLU A 234 29.76 -10.76 4.72
C GLU A 234 29.65 -9.29 5.16
N ASN A 235 30.43 -8.89 6.17
CA ASN A 235 30.50 -7.51 6.68
C ASN A 235 31.56 -6.65 5.98
N MET A 236 32.25 -7.18 4.96
CA MET A 236 33.26 -6.41 4.20
C MET A 236 32.65 -5.51 3.11
N VAL A 237 31.33 -5.58 2.87
CA VAL A 237 30.62 -4.75 1.88
C VAL A 237 29.45 -4.06 2.56
N ALA A 238 29.28 -2.76 2.31
CA ALA A 238 28.19 -1.98 2.88
C ALA A 238 26.85 -2.47 2.32
N GLN A 239 26.01 -3.09 3.15
CA GLN A 239 24.72 -3.63 2.70
C GLN A 239 23.72 -3.78 3.85
N TYR A 240 22.46 -4.00 3.49
CA TYR A 240 21.41 -4.36 4.45
C TYR A 240 21.45 -5.85 4.77
N HIS A 241 21.51 -6.18 6.06
CA HIS A 241 21.42 -7.53 6.61
C HIS A 241 20.15 -7.70 7.43
N GLN A 242 19.53 -8.87 7.38
CA GLN A 242 18.39 -9.13 8.25
C GLN A 242 18.85 -9.09 9.72
N LEU A 243 18.16 -8.30 10.53
CA LEU A 243 18.40 -8.09 11.95
C LEU A 243 17.45 -8.97 12.77
N GLY A 244 17.96 -10.10 13.23
CA GLY A 244 17.19 -11.06 14.03
C GLY A 244 16.28 -11.96 13.19
N GLN A 245 15.30 -12.58 13.86
CA GLN A 245 14.39 -13.54 13.24
C GLN A 245 13.32 -12.89 12.36
N THR A 246 12.70 -13.66 11.47
CA THR A 246 11.46 -13.26 10.78
C THR A 246 10.32 -13.24 11.80
N LEU A 247 9.57 -12.13 11.84
CA LEU A 247 8.38 -11.98 12.67
C LEU A 247 7.19 -12.59 11.93
N GLN A 248 6.34 -13.34 12.60
CA GLN A 248 5.22 -14.07 12.00
C GLN A 248 3.94 -13.81 12.76
N GLY A 249 2.82 -13.75 12.05
CA GLY A 249 1.52 -13.62 12.67
C GLY A 249 1.13 -14.88 13.45
N ILE A 250 0.24 -14.71 14.42
CA ILE A 250 -0.11 -15.74 15.40
C ILE A 250 -1.29 -16.64 14.98
N SER A 251 -2.01 -16.27 13.92
CA SER A 251 -3.23 -16.95 13.44
C SER A 251 -3.20 -17.21 11.93
N GLU A 252 -4.04 -18.11 11.45
CA GLU A 252 -4.15 -18.42 10.01
C GLU A 252 -4.79 -17.27 9.24
N SER A 253 -4.26 -16.93 8.07
CA SER A 253 -4.86 -15.97 7.13
C SER A 253 -5.11 -14.57 7.71
N ASN A 254 -4.25 -14.11 8.62
CA ASN A 254 -4.39 -12.81 9.29
C ASN A 254 -3.77 -11.63 8.52
N ASP A 255 -3.05 -11.90 7.42
CA ASP A 255 -2.31 -10.91 6.65
C ASP A 255 -1.35 -10.05 7.52
N PHE A 256 -0.69 -10.66 8.50
CA PHE A 256 0.31 -9.99 9.35
C PHE A 256 1.45 -9.37 8.52
N GLY A 257 1.81 -8.12 8.81
CA GLY A 257 2.74 -7.33 7.98
C GLY A 257 2.05 -6.55 6.88
N SER A 258 0.72 -6.45 6.88
CA SER A 258 -0.01 -5.55 5.98
C SER A 258 0.30 -4.09 6.25
N SER A 259 0.59 -3.74 7.50
CA SER A 259 1.08 -2.42 7.91
C SER A 259 2.27 -2.59 8.84
N VAL A 260 3.22 -1.66 8.77
CA VAL A 260 4.39 -1.62 9.64
C VAL A 260 4.71 -0.19 10.04
N ALA A 261 5.23 -0.01 11.25
CA ALA A 261 5.80 1.24 11.73
C ALA A 261 7.04 0.94 12.59
N ILE A 262 7.99 1.88 12.63
CA ILE A 262 9.19 1.78 13.47
C ILE A 262 9.50 3.12 14.13
N SER A 263 10.03 3.09 15.36
CA SER A 263 10.52 4.27 16.08
C SER A 263 11.72 4.91 15.38
N ALA A 264 11.96 6.20 15.64
CA ALA A 264 13.05 6.95 15.00
C ALA A 264 14.44 6.35 15.28
N ASP A 265 14.62 5.73 16.45
CA ASP A 265 15.86 5.06 16.86
C ASP A 265 16.02 3.64 16.29
N GLY A 266 14.98 3.10 15.63
CA GLY A 266 15.01 1.76 15.05
C GLY A 266 14.89 0.62 16.06
N LEU A 267 14.49 0.88 17.31
CA LEU A 267 14.47 -0.12 18.39
C LEU A 267 13.09 -0.68 18.72
N ARG A 268 12.01 -0.04 18.25
CA ARG A 268 10.63 -0.49 18.46
C ARG A 268 9.87 -0.54 17.15
N ALA A 269 9.24 -1.67 16.84
CA ALA A 269 8.44 -1.86 15.65
C ALA A 269 7.01 -2.28 16.00
N ALA A 270 6.03 -1.83 15.23
CA ALA A 270 4.64 -2.27 15.31
C ALA A 270 4.25 -2.88 13.98
N ILE A 271 3.64 -4.06 14.03
CA ILE A 271 3.22 -4.82 12.85
C ILE A 271 1.72 -5.11 12.98
N GLY A 272 0.96 -4.71 11.97
CA GLY A 272 -0.49 -4.94 11.91
C GLY A 272 -0.85 -6.20 11.14
N ALA A 273 -1.94 -6.84 11.56
CA ALA A 273 -2.64 -7.91 10.86
C ALA A 273 -4.10 -7.50 10.66
N LEU A 274 -4.60 -7.59 9.43
CA LEU A 274 -5.95 -7.14 9.09
C LEU A 274 -7.03 -8.10 9.58
N ASN A 275 -6.67 -9.38 9.66
CA ASN A 275 -7.56 -10.49 9.97
C ASN A 275 -7.09 -11.21 11.25
N GLY A 276 -7.94 -12.02 11.87
CA GLY A 276 -7.68 -12.73 13.14
C GLY A 276 -7.61 -11.85 14.41
N THR A 277 -7.47 -12.52 15.57
CA THR A 277 -7.21 -11.91 16.90
C THR A 277 -6.17 -12.71 17.70
N THR A 278 -5.57 -12.13 18.76
CA THR A 278 -4.67 -12.89 19.66
C THR A 278 -5.39 -13.98 20.45
N ALA A 279 -6.70 -13.83 20.66
CA ALA A 279 -7.54 -14.84 21.28
C ALA A 279 -7.70 -16.10 20.42
N ASP A 280 -7.68 -15.97 19.08
CA ASP A 280 -7.76 -17.11 18.16
C ASP A 280 -6.52 -18.02 18.24
N ALA A 281 -5.33 -17.44 18.47
CA ALA A 281 -4.09 -18.18 18.64
C ALA A 281 -4.05 -19.00 19.94
N ARG A 282 -4.60 -18.44 21.04
CA ARG A 282 -4.67 -19.16 22.33
C ARG A 282 -5.60 -20.38 22.29
N ARG A 283 -6.56 -20.41 21.36
CA ARG A 283 -7.45 -21.56 21.15
C ARG A 283 -6.75 -22.74 20.46
N THR A 284 -5.74 -22.51 19.63
CA THR A 284 -5.07 -23.60 18.90
C THR A 284 -4.07 -24.37 19.76
N ASP A 285 -3.51 -23.75 20.81
CA ASP A 285 -2.48 -24.36 21.65
C ASP A 285 -3.04 -25.17 22.83
N GLU A 286 -4.21 -24.82 23.37
CA GLU A 286 -4.76 -25.52 24.55
C GLU A 286 -5.63 -26.74 24.22
N GLY A 287 -5.96 -26.96 22.94
CA GLY A 287 -6.93 -27.97 22.55
C GLY A 287 -8.34 -27.62 23.06
N LEU A 288 -9.36 -28.05 22.34
CA LEU A 288 -10.74 -27.85 22.76
C LEU A 288 -11.01 -28.59 24.07
N VAL A 289 -10.88 -27.90 25.21
CA VAL A 289 -11.42 -28.38 26.48
C VAL A 289 -12.91 -28.08 26.47
N GLU A 290 -13.68 -28.99 25.88
CA GLU A 290 -15.14 -29.04 26.06
C GLU A 290 -15.43 -29.43 27.51
N ASN A 291 -15.38 -28.50 28.47
CA ASN A 291 -16.10 -28.65 29.73
C ASN A 291 -16.23 -27.36 30.56
N GLU A 292 -17.50 -26.98 30.74
CA GLU A 292 -18.13 -26.40 31.92
C GLU A 292 -18.13 -24.86 32.18
N THR A 293 -19.33 -24.30 31.96
CA THR A 293 -20.12 -23.48 32.93
C THR A 293 -19.70 -22.06 33.32
N GLU A 294 -18.83 -21.39 32.57
CA GLU A 294 -18.83 -19.92 32.56
C GLU A 294 -19.84 -19.45 31.49
N PRO A 295 -20.64 -18.37 31.72
CA PRO A 295 -21.45 -17.83 30.65
C PRO A 295 -20.51 -17.43 29.52
N LEU A 296 -20.75 -17.95 28.32
CA LEU A 296 -20.08 -17.56 27.09
C LEU A 296 -20.14 -16.02 26.99
N ILE A 297 -19.08 -15.33 27.40
CA ILE A 297 -18.92 -13.91 27.12
C ILE A 297 -18.67 -13.83 25.62
N SER A 298 -19.79 -13.66 24.91
CA SER A 298 -20.00 -13.28 23.52
C SER A 298 -19.43 -14.19 22.42
N PRO A 299 -20.18 -14.38 21.31
CA PRO A 299 -19.67 -15.04 20.12
C PRO A 299 -18.55 -14.19 19.50
N LEU A 300 -17.39 -14.82 19.32
CA LEU A 300 -16.49 -14.67 18.17
C LEU A 300 -16.23 -13.23 17.69
N ILE A 301 -15.19 -12.58 18.22
CA ILE A 301 -14.48 -11.53 17.48
C ILE A 301 -13.55 -12.21 16.46
N GLU A 302 -14.11 -13.00 15.55
CA GLU A 302 -13.32 -13.51 14.43
C GLU A 302 -12.97 -12.30 13.53
N GLU A 303 -11.71 -12.20 13.13
CA GLU A 303 -11.27 -11.24 12.11
C GLU A 303 -11.34 -9.75 12.50
N ALA A 304 -11.17 -9.41 13.78
CA ALA A 304 -11.05 -8.00 14.19
C ALA A 304 -9.80 -7.30 13.62
N GLY A 305 -8.71 -8.04 13.44
CA GLY A 305 -7.36 -7.51 13.27
C GLY A 305 -6.67 -7.27 14.62
N TYR A 306 -5.35 -7.14 14.59
CA TYR A 306 -4.53 -6.90 15.78
C TYR A 306 -3.20 -6.24 15.40
N VAL A 307 -2.50 -5.72 16.41
CA VAL A 307 -1.15 -5.15 16.29
C VAL A 307 -0.22 -5.87 17.28
N GLN A 308 0.95 -6.29 16.81
CA GLN A 308 2.05 -6.73 17.69
C GLN A 308 3.15 -5.68 17.70
N ILE A 309 3.58 -5.32 18.90
CA ILE A 309 4.66 -4.37 19.16
C ILE A 309 5.88 -5.17 19.60
N PHE A 310 7.01 -4.93 18.96
CA PHE A 310 8.29 -5.61 19.21
C PHE A 310 9.34 -4.59 19.62
N ASP A 311 10.14 -4.95 20.62
CA ASP A 311 11.33 -4.21 21.00
C ASP A 311 12.58 -5.04 20.68
N TRP A 312 13.64 -4.39 20.19
CA TRP A 312 14.93 -5.01 19.99
C TRP A 312 15.63 -5.25 21.34
N SER A 313 16.01 -6.51 21.58
CA SER A 313 16.72 -6.90 22.79
C SER A 313 18.18 -7.23 22.48
N GLU A 314 19.08 -6.34 22.87
CA GLU A 314 20.55 -6.57 22.75
C GLU A 314 21.01 -7.79 23.56
N SER A 315 20.35 -8.10 24.69
CA SER A 315 20.73 -9.23 25.53
C SER A 315 20.40 -10.60 24.90
N VAL A 316 19.37 -10.64 24.05
CA VAL A 316 18.94 -11.83 23.31
C VAL A 316 19.45 -11.80 21.86
N GLY A 317 19.87 -10.63 21.36
CA GLY A 317 20.27 -10.43 19.97
C GLY A 317 19.09 -10.61 19.00
N GLY A 318 17.88 -10.22 19.41
CA GLY A 318 16.66 -10.49 18.67
C GLY A 318 15.50 -9.58 19.04
N TRP A 319 14.46 -9.59 18.21
CA TRP A 319 13.21 -8.87 18.46
C TRP A 319 12.34 -9.65 19.44
N THR A 320 11.81 -9.00 20.46
CA THR A 320 10.92 -9.62 21.44
C THR A 320 9.56 -8.95 21.41
N ILE A 321 8.48 -9.72 21.43
CA ILE A 321 7.12 -9.18 21.58
C ILE A 321 7.08 -8.43 22.91
N ASN A 322 6.82 -7.13 22.83
CA ASN A 322 6.63 -6.24 23.96
C ASN A 322 5.16 -6.25 24.38
N HIS A 323 4.24 -5.97 23.44
CA HIS A 323 2.79 -5.96 23.69
C HIS A 323 1.99 -6.38 22.45
N GLU A 324 0.74 -6.80 22.67
CA GLU A 324 -0.24 -7.08 21.62
C GLU A 324 -1.51 -6.26 21.90
N ILE A 325 -2.10 -5.68 20.85
CA ILE A 325 -3.31 -4.85 20.94
C ILE A 325 -4.33 -5.39 19.93
N ASP A 326 -5.45 -5.89 20.44
CA ASP A 326 -6.51 -6.50 19.63
C ASP A 326 -7.59 -5.48 19.23
N GLY A 327 -8.13 -5.67 18.03
CA GLY A 327 -9.43 -5.11 17.67
C GLY A 327 -10.54 -5.65 18.57
N SER A 328 -11.59 -4.84 18.75
CA SER A 328 -12.73 -5.13 19.60
C SER A 328 -13.98 -5.57 18.82
N PHE A 329 -13.98 -5.43 17.49
CA PHE A 329 -15.15 -5.68 16.65
C PHE A 329 -14.82 -6.57 15.45
N PRO A 330 -15.68 -7.56 15.10
CA PRO A 330 -15.44 -8.42 13.95
C PRO A 330 -15.30 -7.62 12.65
N GLY A 331 -14.30 -7.95 11.83
CA GLY A 331 -14.12 -7.39 10.49
C GLY A 331 -13.70 -5.92 10.45
N GLU A 332 -13.34 -5.30 11.58
CA GLU A 332 -13.01 -3.87 11.61
C GLU A 332 -11.63 -3.52 11.01
N HIS A 333 -10.83 -4.55 10.72
CA HIS A 333 -9.46 -4.47 10.20
C HIS A 333 -8.56 -3.58 11.06
N TYR A 334 -8.58 -3.81 12.37
CA TYR A 334 -7.73 -3.14 13.35
C TYR A 334 -6.26 -3.37 13.03
N GLY A 335 -5.48 -2.28 12.96
CA GLY A 335 -4.08 -2.37 12.52
C GLY A 335 -3.90 -2.17 11.02
N SER A 336 -4.91 -1.71 10.27
CA SER A 336 -4.77 -1.42 8.85
C SER A 336 -3.75 -0.34 8.54
N ALA A 337 -3.63 0.66 9.42
CA ALA A 337 -2.69 1.75 9.30
C ALA A 337 -2.05 2.02 10.67
N LEU A 338 -0.74 2.22 10.68
CA LEU A 338 0.07 2.40 11.89
C LEU A 338 0.99 3.62 11.72
N SER A 339 1.17 4.38 12.80
CA SER A 339 2.18 5.43 12.85
C SER A 339 2.65 5.64 14.29
N PHE A 340 3.96 5.79 14.48
CA PHE A 340 4.57 6.09 15.77
C PHE A 340 4.94 7.57 15.88
N SER A 341 4.99 8.08 17.11
CA SER A 341 5.85 9.22 17.47
C SER A 341 7.32 8.82 17.36
N ASP A 342 8.22 9.80 17.22
CA ASP A 342 9.66 9.54 17.04
C ASP A 342 10.25 8.69 18.18
N ASP A 343 9.81 8.93 19.41
CA ASP A 343 10.27 8.21 20.60
C ASP A 343 9.66 6.80 20.75
N GLY A 344 8.77 6.41 19.84
CA GLY A 344 8.11 5.10 19.85
C GLY A 344 7.14 4.90 21.02
N ASN A 345 6.74 5.95 21.73
CA ASN A 345 5.85 5.84 22.89
C ASN A 345 4.40 6.22 22.61
N ILE A 346 4.07 6.72 21.43
CA ILE A 346 2.70 6.99 20.99
C ILE A 346 2.48 6.26 19.67
N LEU A 347 1.42 5.47 19.58
CA LEU A 347 1.07 4.68 18.40
C LEU A 347 -0.38 4.99 18.01
N SER A 348 -0.61 5.48 16.78
CA SER A 348 -1.95 5.56 16.21
C SER A 348 -2.27 4.29 15.42
N VAL A 349 -3.48 3.76 15.60
CA VAL A 349 -3.96 2.55 14.93
C VAL A 349 -5.30 2.81 14.24
N GLY A 350 -5.37 2.52 12.94
CA GLY A 350 -6.59 2.63 12.13
C GLY A 350 -7.37 1.32 11.98
N SER A 351 -8.69 1.45 11.90
CA SER A 351 -9.71 0.41 11.72
C SER A 351 -10.76 0.88 10.70
N PRO A 352 -10.42 0.96 9.40
CA PRO A 352 -11.27 1.56 8.38
C PRO A 352 -12.62 0.85 8.20
N ASN A 353 -12.71 -0.43 8.57
CA ASN A 353 -13.93 -1.22 8.37
C ASN A 353 -14.81 -1.26 9.62
N TYR A 354 -14.52 -0.46 10.65
CA TYR A 354 -15.33 -0.38 11.84
C TYR A 354 -16.79 0.03 11.52
N ASP A 355 -17.74 -0.78 11.97
CA ASP A 355 -19.18 -0.51 11.91
C ASP A 355 -19.66 0.17 13.20
N ASP A 356 -20.37 1.28 13.09
CA ASP A 356 -21.11 1.85 14.22
C ASP A 356 -22.42 1.08 14.44
N ILE A 357 -22.40 0.21 15.44
CA ILE A 357 -23.56 -0.63 15.82
C ILE A 357 -24.70 0.21 16.40
N VAL A 358 -24.40 1.33 17.06
CA VAL A 358 -25.40 2.17 17.74
C VAL A 358 -26.23 2.93 16.71
N GLU A 359 -25.57 3.51 15.72
CA GLU A 359 -26.22 4.24 14.63
C GLU A 359 -26.61 3.35 13.44
N ASN A 360 -26.18 2.07 13.46
CA ASN A 360 -26.35 1.10 12.37
C ASN A 360 -25.75 1.63 11.06
N ALA A 361 -24.56 2.21 11.16
CA ALA A 361 -23.78 2.71 10.03
C ALA A 361 -22.57 1.80 9.80
N LYS A 362 -22.41 1.32 8.57
CA LYS A 362 -21.33 0.42 8.17
C LYS A 362 -20.05 1.17 7.80
N SER A 363 -18.91 0.57 8.11
CA SER A 363 -17.58 1.00 7.70
C SER A 363 -17.35 2.50 7.84
N VAL A 364 -17.85 3.06 8.96
CA VAL A 364 -17.59 4.46 9.31
C VAL A 364 -16.09 4.65 9.56
N GLY A 365 -15.43 3.60 10.03
CA GLY A 365 -14.01 3.62 10.33
C GLY A 365 -13.71 4.27 11.68
N ARG A 366 -12.54 3.93 12.22
CA ARG A 366 -12.13 4.30 13.57
C ARG A 366 -10.62 4.44 13.68
N VAL A 367 -10.16 5.35 14.52
CA VAL A 367 -8.76 5.48 14.93
C VAL A 367 -8.66 5.54 16.45
N ILE A 368 -7.72 4.77 16.99
CA ILE A 368 -7.37 4.79 18.42
C ILE A 368 -5.89 5.15 18.53
N VAL A 369 -5.56 6.06 19.44
CA VAL A 369 -4.17 6.39 19.77
C VAL A 369 -3.82 5.80 21.12
N TRP A 370 -2.67 5.15 21.19
CA TRP A 370 -2.14 4.54 22.39
C TRP A 370 -0.88 5.24 22.84
N LYS A 371 -0.64 5.26 24.14
CA LYS A 371 0.56 5.77 24.77
C LYS A 371 1.16 4.72 25.68
N TYR A 372 2.46 4.50 25.55
CA TYR A 372 3.20 3.60 26.41
C TYR A 372 3.49 4.27 27.76
N ASP A 373 3.02 3.66 28.84
CA ASP A 373 3.39 3.98 30.22
C ASP A 373 4.50 3.02 30.69
N GLY A 374 5.74 3.49 30.65
CA GLY A 374 6.90 2.73 31.12
C GLY A 374 6.90 2.43 32.62
N SER A 375 6.01 3.05 33.42
CA SER A 375 5.91 2.76 34.86
C SER A 375 5.03 1.54 35.15
N SER A 376 3.97 1.33 34.36
CA SER A 376 3.10 0.16 34.44
C SER A 376 3.43 -0.91 33.40
N ASP A 377 4.33 -0.61 32.46
CA ASP A 377 4.68 -1.42 31.29
C ASP A 377 3.42 -1.80 30.48
N ARG A 378 2.66 -0.78 30.08
CA ARG A 378 1.39 -0.95 29.35
C ARG A 378 1.21 0.12 28.29
N TRP A 379 0.51 -0.26 27.23
CA TRP A 379 -0.09 0.69 26.31
C TRP A 379 -1.48 1.07 26.82
N GLU A 380 -1.68 2.36 27.06
CA GLU A 380 -2.94 2.93 27.52
C GLU A 380 -3.52 3.83 26.43
N GLN A 381 -4.85 3.83 26.29
CA GLN A 381 -5.50 4.69 25.30
C GLN A 381 -5.24 6.17 25.64
N MET A 382 -4.82 6.94 24.64
CA MET A 382 -4.51 8.36 24.74
C MET A 382 -5.65 9.17 24.13
N GLY A 383 -6.54 9.65 25.00
CA GLY A 383 -7.72 10.44 24.64
C GLY A 383 -8.88 9.61 24.09
N ASP A 384 -9.89 10.29 23.54
CA ASP A 384 -11.09 9.65 23.01
C ASP A 384 -10.81 8.90 21.70
N GLU A 385 -11.61 7.85 21.43
CA GLU A 385 -11.64 7.19 20.12
C GLU A 385 -12.17 8.17 19.06
N ILE A 386 -11.64 8.09 17.85
CA ILE A 386 -12.03 8.96 16.73
C ILE A 386 -12.80 8.11 15.71
N PHE A 387 -14.02 8.52 15.37
CA PHE A 387 -14.92 7.80 14.46
C PHE A 387 -15.18 8.59 13.18
N GLY A 388 -15.42 7.88 12.08
CA GLY A 388 -15.95 8.50 10.88
C GLY A 388 -17.39 8.96 11.08
N GLU A 389 -17.79 10.00 10.35
CA GLU A 389 -19.10 10.63 10.51
C GLU A 389 -20.17 10.10 9.54
N ASN A 390 -19.75 9.36 8.52
CA ASN A 390 -20.62 8.85 7.46
C ASN A 390 -20.49 7.34 7.32
N GLU A 391 -21.57 6.71 6.85
CA GLU A 391 -21.50 5.33 6.36
C GLU A 391 -20.49 5.25 5.21
N TYR A 392 -19.62 4.24 5.22
CA TYR A 392 -18.58 4.04 4.22
C TYR A 392 -17.57 5.21 4.11
N ASP A 393 -17.31 5.89 5.22
CA ASP A 393 -16.28 6.92 5.32
C ASP A 393 -14.86 6.31 5.34
N PHE A 394 -14.72 5.08 5.86
CA PHE A 394 -13.44 4.38 5.97
C PHE A 394 -12.36 5.18 6.71
N LEU A 395 -12.76 5.95 7.73
CA LEU A 395 -11.83 6.71 8.56
C LEU A 395 -10.75 5.78 9.14
N GLY A 396 -9.48 6.18 9.03
CA GLY A 396 -8.36 5.39 9.51
C GLY A 396 -7.78 4.46 8.45
N SER A 397 -8.14 4.62 7.18
CA SER A 397 -7.51 3.90 6.07
C SER A 397 -6.05 4.29 5.85
N SER A 398 -5.66 5.48 6.33
CA SER A 398 -4.27 5.92 6.48
C SER A 398 -4.15 6.81 7.72
N VAL A 399 -3.01 6.76 8.42
CA VAL A 399 -2.73 7.57 9.63
C VAL A 399 -1.28 8.03 9.64
N SER A 400 -1.03 9.23 10.17
CA SER A 400 0.32 9.76 10.38
C SER A 400 0.35 10.67 11.60
N LEU A 401 1.30 10.43 12.50
CA LEU A 401 1.57 11.27 13.66
C LEU A 401 2.73 12.25 13.39
N SER A 402 2.70 13.39 14.06
CA SER A 402 3.89 14.24 14.24
C SER A 402 4.92 13.54 15.15
N SER A 403 6.17 13.99 15.11
CA SER A 403 7.26 13.41 15.91
C SER A 403 6.97 13.41 17.41
N ASP A 404 6.21 14.40 17.91
CA ASP A 404 5.81 14.49 19.32
C ASP A 404 4.47 13.78 19.64
N GLY A 405 3.83 13.18 18.63
CA GLY A 405 2.57 12.44 18.73
C GLY A 405 1.34 13.29 19.08
N LYS A 406 1.39 14.62 18.90
CA LYS A 406 0.27 15.51 19.26
C LYS A 406 -0.57 15.99 18.07
N THR A 407 -0.06 15.86 16.86
CA THR A 407 -0.83 16.11 15.64
C THR A 407 -1.01 14.80 14.92
N LEU A 408 -2.25 14.50 14.53
CA LEU A 408 -2.63 13.27 13.85
C LEU A 408 -3.38 13.63 12.57
N ALA A 409 -2.86 13.16 11.44
CA ALA A 409 -3.58 13.18 10.17
C ALA A 409 -4.22 11.82 9.93
N ILE A 410 -5.48 11.82 9.49
CA ILE A 410 -6.28 10.62 9.26
C ILE A 410 -6.93 10.70 7.88
N GLY A 411 -6.72 9.68 7.06
CA GLY A 411 -7.41 9.51 5.79
C GLY A 411 -8.73 8.77 5.99
N ALA A 412 -9.75 9.24 5.31
CA ALA A 412 -11.03 8.59 5.15
C ALA A 412 -11.25 8.41 3.64
N ALA A 413 -10.53 7.44 3.09
CA ALA A 413 -10.48 7.17 1.66
C ALA A 413 -10.82 5.70 1.40
N LEU A 414 -11.65 5.48 0.39
CA LEU A 414 -11.85 4.15 -0.19
C LEU A 414 -10.52 3.69 -0.80
N THR A 415 -9.91 2.66 -0.22
CA THR A 415 -8.66 2.09 -0.74
C THR A 415 -8.94 0.83 -1.54
N ARG A 416 -8.01 0.40 -2.41
CA ARG A 416 -8.19 -0.83 -3.19
C ARG A 416 -8.34 -2.10 -2.33
N TYR A 417 -8.01 -2.03 -1.03
CA TYR A 417 -8.12 -3.14 -0.07
C TYR A 417 -9.52 -3.30 0.52
N THR A 418 -10.37 -2.29 0.41
CA THR A 418 -11.80 -2.47 0.65
C THR A 418 -12.38 -3.18 -0.56
N SER A 419 -12.18 -4.51 -0.62
CA SER A 419 -12.66 -5.32 -1.74
C SER A 419 -14.18 -5.15 -1.85
N PRO A 420 -14.71 -4.65 -2.98
CA PRO A 420 -16.15 -4.50 -3.16
C PRO A 420 -16.90 -5.83 -3.10
N THR A 421 -16.19 -6.96 -3.29
CA THR A 421 -16.78 -8.29 -3.18
C THR A 421 -16.96 -8.76 -1.72
N GLU A 422 -16.25 -8.16 -0.76
CA GLU A 422 -16.36 -8.50 0.67
C GLU A 422 -17.33 -7.59 1.41
N LEU A 423 -17.40 -6.31 1.03
CA LEU A 423 -18.27 -5.32 1.70
C LEU A 423 -19.74 -5.37 1.27
N ASN A 424 -20.09 -6.17 0.25
CA ASN A 424 -21.45 -6.34 -0.26
C ASN A 424 -22.18 -4.99 -0.38
N PHE A 425 -21.52 -4.02 -1.04
CA PHE A 425 -22.01 -2.65 -1.15
C PHE A 425 -23.46 -2.65 -1.65
N PRO A 426 -24.37 -1.90 -1.02
CA PRO A 426 -25.71 -1.79 -1.52
C PRO A 426 -25.66 -1.13 -2.91
N ALA A 427 -26.50 -1.63 -3.83
CA ALA A 427 -26.40 -1.34 -5.27
C ALA A 427 -26.65 0.14 -5.66
N ASP A 428 -27.00 0.97 -4.69
CA ASP A 428 -27.22 2.40 -4.77
C ASP A 428 -26.00 3.25 -4.40
N ILE A 429 -24.89 2.66 -3.93
CA ILE A 429 -23.64 3.38 -3.69
C ILE A 429 -22.79 3.41 -4.96
N ASN A 430 -22.59 4.62 -5.50
CA ASN A 430 -21.69 4.84 -6.63
C ASN A 430 -20.26 5.11 -6.11
N LEU A 431 -19.42 4.07 -6.07
CA LEU A 431 -18.03 4.18 -5.61
C LEU A 431 -17.18 5.12 -6.46
N GLU A 432 -17.57 5.38 -7.72
CA GLU A 432 -16.89 6.33 -8.61
C GLU A 432 -17.08 7.80 -8.16
N GLU A 433 -17.98 8.09 -7.22
CA GLU A 433 -18.24 9.44 -6.69
C GLU A 433 -17.48 9.71 -5.37
N TYR A 434 -16.82 8.71 -4.78
CA TYR A 434 -16.12 8.88 -3.50
C TYR A 434 -14.77 9.56 -3.68
N SER A 435 -14.72 10.86 -3.44
CA SER A 435 -13.48 11.63 -3.52
C SER A 435 -12.48 11.35 -2.40
N GLY A 436 -12.91 10.82 -1.26
CA GLY A 436 -12.10 10.70 -0.05
C GLY A 436 -11.84 12.03 0.67
N ARG A 437 -11.45 11.98 1.95
CA ARG A 437 -11.13 13.16 2.77
C ARG A 437 -9.97 12.90 3.72
N VAL A 438 -9.38 13.97 4.24
CA VAL A 438 -8.34 13.93 5.28
C VAL A 438 -8.74 14.82 6.44
N LEU A 439 -8.58 14.32 7.66
CA LEU A 439 -8.89 15.03 8.90
C LEU A 439 -7.62 15.25 9.71
N ILE A 440 -7.49 16.43 10.32
CA ILE A 440 -6.39 16.78 11.22
C ILE A 440 -6.90 16.94 12.64
N TYR A 441 -6.38 16.12 13.53
CA TYR A 441 -6.65 16.17 14.95
C TYR A 441 -5.42 16.66 15.71
N VAL A 442 -5.67 17.48 16.72
CA VAL A 442 -4.64 17.93 17.67
C VAL A 442 -5.03 17.48 19.07
N PHE A 443 -4.08 16.87 19.78
CA PHE A 443 -4.26 16.42 21.15
C PHE A 443 -4.07 17.57 22.14
N ASP A 444 -5.09 17.83 22.96
CA ASP A 444 -4.99 18.74 24.09
C ASP A 444 -4.69 17.95 25.37
N ALA A 445 -3.46 18.07 25.87
CA ALA A 445 -3.01 17.39 27.08
C ALA A 445 -3.66 17.92 28.37
N GLY A 446 -4.27 19.11 28.34
CA GLY A 446 -4.99 19.67 29.48
C GLY A 446 -6.39 19.08 29.65
N THR A 447 -7.05 18.71 28.55
CA THR A 447 -8.35 18.04 28.56
C THR A 447 -8.25 16.52 28.31
N GLU A 448 -7.09 16.04 27.88
CA GLU A 448 -6.85 14.65 27.46
C GLU A 448 -7.75 14.23 26.29
N THR A 449 -8.00 15.12 25.33
CA THR A 449 -8.91 14.86 24.20
C THR A 449 -8.30 15.21 22.86
N TRP A 450 -8.68 14.48 21.82
CA TRP A 450 -8.40 14.84 20.43
C TRP A 450 -9.45 15.83 19.92
N SER A 451 -9.00 16.93 19.32
CA SER A 451 -9.88 17.93 18.71
C SER A 451 -9.67 17.99 17.21
N LEU A 452 -10.75 17.84 16.43
CA LEU A 452 -10.73 18.09 14.99
C LEU A 452 -10.43 19.56 14.74
N THR A 453 -9.38 19.83 13.96
CA THR A 453 -8.94 21.19 13.60
C THR A 453 -9.22 21.51 12.14
N ASN A 454 -9.05 20.54 11.24
CA ASN A 454 -9.25 20.73 9.81
C ASN A 454 -9.78 19.46 9.13
N THR A 455 -10.52 19.67 8.04
CA THR A 455 -10.90 18.65 7.07
C THR A 455 -10.50 19.13 5.68
N PHE A 456 -9.88 18.26 4.91
CA PHE A 456 -9.52 18.47 3.52
C PHE A 456 -10.32 17.51 2.65
N GLU A 457 -10.83 18.01 1.54
CA GLU A 457 -11.57 17.25 0.54
C GLU A 457 -10.98 17.56 -0.83
N SER A 458 -11.08 16.61 -1.76
CA SER A 458 -10.68 16.83 -3.14
C SER A 458 -11.82 17.45 -3.94
N ASP A 459 -11.50 18.46 -4.75
CA ASP A 459 -12.42 19.03 -5.75
C ASP A 459 -12.67 18.06 -6.93
N ASP A 460 -11.79 17.07 -7.11
CA ASP A 460 -11.94 16.02 -8.10
C ASP A 460 -12.82 14.88 -7.54
N GLU A 461 -13.96 14.65 -8.19
CA GLU A 461 -14.88 13.54 -7.92
C GLU A 461 -14.18 12.19 -8.11
N GLY A 462 -14.26 11.29 -7.13
CA GLY A 462 -13.65 9.96 -7.22
C GLY A 462 -12.13 9.92 -7.06
N ALA A 463 -11.48 11.01 -6.63
CA ALA A 463 -10.01 11.12 -6.59
C ALA A 463 -9.29 10.19 -5.59
N HIS A 464 -10.03 9.55 -4.66
CA HIS A 464 -9.48 8.76 -3.55
C HIS A 464 -8.43 9.54 -2.72
N PHE A 465 -8.71 10.80 -2.46
CA PHE A 465 -7.90 11.72 -1.67
C PHE A 465 -7.79 11.24 -0.22
N GLY A 466 -6.56 11.13 0.27
CA GLY A 466 -6.27 10.54 1.59
C GLY A 466 -5.96 9.04 1.54
N THR A 467 -5.78 8.45 0.34
CA THR A 467 -5.31 7.05 0.22
C THR A 467 -3.98 6.83 0.94
N SER A 468 -3.09 7.82 0.88
CA SER A 468 -1.84 7.83 1.62
C SER A 468 -1.58 9.24 2.14
N LEU A 469 -0.87 9.35 3.27
CA LEU A 469 -0.56 10.62 3.89
C LEU A 469 0.72 10.55 4.73
N SER A 470 1.38 11.68 4.91
CA SER A 470 2.58 11.80 5.72
C SER A 470 2.72 13.21 6.29
N LEU A 471 2.78 13.31 7.62
CA LEU A 471 3.11 14.54 8.32
C LEU A 471 4.63 14.72 8.44
N SER A 472 5.05 15.97 8.41
CA SER A 472 6.37 16.40 8.87
C SER A 472 6.48 16.27 10.39
N GLY A 473 7.71 16.24 10.90
CA GLY A 473 7.96 15.98 12.31
C GLY A 473 7.38 17.03 13.26
N ASP A 474 7.28 18.29 12.82
CA ASP A 474 6.65 19.35 13.60
C ASP A 474 5.10 19.38 13.45
N GLY A 475 4.54 18.50 12.63
CA GLY A 475 3.10 18.40 12.35
C GLY A 475 2.54 19.55 11.51
N ARG A 476 3.38 20.35 10.85
CA ARG A 476 2.94 21.58 10.16
C ARG A 476 2.84 21.47 8.65
N ARG A 477 3.43 20.44 8.06
CA ARG A 477 3.31 20.10 6.65
C ARG A 477 2.82 18.67 6.48
N LEU A 478 1.93 18.48 5.50
CA LEU A 478 1.22 17.24 5.22
C LEU A 478 1.27 16.96 3.72
N ALA A 479 1.80 15.81 3.33
CA ALA A 479 1.61 15.26 1.99
C ALA A 479 0.35 14.37 1.98
N VAL A 480 -0.45 14.46 0.91
CA VAL A 480 -1.66 13.67 0.71
C VAL A 480 -1.69 13.10 -0.71
N GLY A 481 -1.82 11.79 -0.82
CA GLY A 481 -2.03 11.09 -2.08
C GLY A 481 -3.51 11.05 -2.49
N ALA A 482 -3.77 11.26 -3.78
CA ALA A 482 -5.06 11.10 -4.42
C ALA A 482 -4.87 10.27 -5.70
N THR A 483 -4.99 8.94 -5.56
CA THR A 483 -4.57 7.98 -6.60
C THR A 483 -5.32 8.10 -7.92
N LEU A 484 -6.52 8.69 -7.88
CA LEU A 484 -7.36 8.96 -9.05
C LEU A 484 -7.55 10.46 -9.31
N GLY A 485 -6.70 11.31 -8.70
CA GLY A 485 -6.69 12.74 -8.97
C GLY A 485 -6.44 13.03 -10.46
N VAL A 486 -7.06 14.11 -10.96
CA VAL A 486 -7.06 14.43 -12.39
C VAL A 486 -6.20 15.67 -12.65
N SER A 487 -5.03 15.46 -13.24
CA SER A 487 -4.19 16.55 -13.75
C SER A 487 -4.40 16.72 -15.25
N ASP A 488 -4.64 17.94 -15.75
CA ASP A 488 -4.78 18.21 -17.19
C ASP A 488 -5.72 17.26 -17.98
N ARG A 489 -6.77 16.74 -17.31
CA ARG A 489 -7.76 15.75 -17.80
C ARG A 489 -7.23 14.31 -17.96
N VAL A 490 -6.13 14.00 -17.30
CA VAL A 490 -5.53 12.67 -17.19
C VAL A 490 -5.68 12.22 -15.74
N GLN A 491 -6.35 11.08 -15.54
CA GLN A 491 -6.49 10.44 -14.23
C GLN A 491 -5.21 9.68 -13.89
N SER A 492 -4.12 10.43 -13.69
CA SER A 492 -2.80 9.89 -13.42
C SER A 492 -2.48 9.77 -11.93
N GLY A 493 -3.35 10.31 -11.08
CA GLY A 493 -3.09 10.48 -9.66
C GLY A 493 -2.32 11.77 -9.35
N LEU A 494 -2.48 12.25 -8.12
CA LEU A 494 -1.92 13.50 -7.61
C LEU A 494 -1.31 13.30 -6.22
N THR A 495 -0.29 14.10 -5.90
CA THR A 495 0.13 14.35 -4.52
C THR A 495 -0.05 15.82 -4.18
N HIS A 496 -0.85 16.11 -3.17
CA HIS A 496 -1.06 17.45 -2.63
C HIS A 496 -0.17 17.67 -1.42
N ILE A 497 0.34 18.89 -1.24
CA ILE A 497 1.09 19.25 -0.04
C ILE A 497 0.45 20.46 0.61
N TYR A 498 0.11 20.34 1.89
CA TYR A 498 -0.47 21.40 2.69
C TYR A 498 0.49 21.81 3.80
N GLU A 499 0.45 23.08 4.17
CA GLU A 499 1.23 23.65 5.28
C GLU A 499 0.37 24.53 6.16
N SER A 500 0.67 24.54 7.45
CA SER A 500 0.06 25.39 8.46
C SER A 500 1.11 26.09 9.31
N GLU A 501 1.06 27.41 9.37
CA GLU A 501 1.98 28.20 10.21
C GLU A 501 1.70 28.04 11.71
N ASN A 502 0.43 27.77 12.06
CA ASN A 502 -0.07 27.75 13.44
C ASN A 502 -0.71 26.41 13.85
N GLY A 503 -0.76 25.42 12.97
CA GLY A 503 -1.41 24.13 13.18
C GLY A 503 -2.93 24.13 12.97
N LEU A 504 -3.54 25.27 12.59
CA LEU A 504 -4.99 25.43 12.44
C LEU A 504 -5.40 25.93 11.05
N ASP A 505 -4.57 26.76 10.43
CA ASP A 505 -4.85 27.38 9.13
C ASP A 505 -3.99 26.74 8.05
N TRP A 506 -4.47 25.61 7.52
CA TRP A 506 -3.77 24.85 6.49
C TRP A 506 -4.04 25.39 5.09
N LYS A 507 -2.99 25.46 4.26
CA LYS A 507 -3.05 25.91 2.86
C LYS A 507 -2.19 25.02 1.99
N GLN A 508 -2.63 24.80 0.76
CA GLN A 508 -1.81 24.08 -0.21
C GLN A 508 -0.54 24.91 -0.55
N VAL A 509 0.60 24.24 -0.62
CA VAL A 509 1.91 24.82 -0.92
C VAL A 509 2.41 24.30 -2.26
N GLY A 510 2.50 25.20 -3.23
CA GLY A 510 2.77 24.87 -4.63
C GLY A 510 1.59 24.17 -5.31
N ASP A 511 1.76 23.88 -6.60
CA ASP A 511 0.81 23.06 -7.35
C ASP A 511 0.87 21.60 -6.87
N ALA A 512 -0.23 20.86 -7.04
CA ALA A 512 -0.21 19.42 -6.79
C ALA A 512 0.76 18.75 -7.76
N LEU A 513 1.49 17.74 -7.27
CA LEU A 513 2.44 16.97 -8.07
C LEU A 513 1.67 15.93 -8.89
N PRO A 514 1.69 16.00 -10.23
CA PRO A 514 0.94 15.08 -11.07
C PRO A 514 1.72 13.80 -11.37
N GLY A 515 0.99 12.68 -11.47
CA GLY A 515 1.45 11.50 -12.20
C GLY A 515 1.55 11.76 -13.71
N GLU A 516 1.97 10.75 -14.47
CA GLU A 516 2.33 10.94 -15.89
C GLU A 516 1.25 10.43 -16.85
N ASP A 517 0.73 9.23 -16.61
CA ASP A 517 -0.26 8.60 -17.47
C ASP A 517 -1.45 8.01 -16.67
N VAL A 518 -2.54 7.74 -17.39
CA VAL A 518 -3.75 7.13 -16.81
C VAL A 518 -3.42 5.74 -16.27
N ASP A 519 -4.01 5.39 -15.13
CA ASP A 519 -3.85 4.09 -14.47
C ASP A 519 -2.46 3.85 -13.83
N ASP A 520 -1.59 4.87 -13.74
CA ASP A 520 -0.32 4.78 -12.98
C ASP A 520 -0.53 4.84 -11.45
N PHE A 521 -1.67 5.42 -11.03
CA PHE A 521 -2.08 5.67 -9.66
C PHE A 521 -1.02 6.44 -8.84
N PHE A 522 -0.47 7.54 -9.38
CA PHE A 522 0.49 8.35 -8.65
C PHE A 522 -0.07 8.91 -7.34
N GLY A 523 0.75 8.97 -6.29
CA GLY A 523 0.28 9.26 -4.93
C GLY A 523 -0.31 8.04 -4.23
N PHE A 524 -0.07 6.82 -4.73
CA PHE A 524 -0.47 5.58 -4.05
C PHE A 524 0.22 5.43 -2.70
N SER A 525 1.49 5.77 -2.64
CA SER A 525 2.26 5.93 -1.41
C SER A 525 2.93 7.30 -1.42
N VAL A 526 2.97 7.95 -0.25
CA VAL A 526 3.64 9.24 -0.06
C VAL A 526 4.41 9.21 1.25
N SER A 527 5.60 9.79 1.27
CA SER A 527 6.37 10.00 2.51
C SER A 527 7.08 11.35 2.45
N LEU A 528 7.11 12.05 3.57
CA LEU A 528 7.65 13.39 3.74
C LEU A 528 8.85 13.36 4.70
N SER A 529 9.89 14.12 4.40
CA SER A 529 11.01 14.32 5.32
C SER A 529 10.55 15.02 6.60
N LYS A 530 11.33 14.86 7.68
CA LYS A 530 10.97 15.41 8.99
C LYS A 530 10.85 16.94 8.99
N ASP A 531 11.65 17.62 8.18
CA ASP A 531 11.59 19.08 7.98
C ASP A 531 10.51 19.52 6.99
N GLY A 532 9.79 18.57 6.39
CA GLY A 532 8.75 18.82 5.40
C GLY A 532 9.25 19.20 4.00
N ASN A 533 10.56 19.33 3.76
CA ASN A 533 11.05 19.92 2.51
C ASN A 533 11.28 18.93 1.37
N THR A 534 11.23 17.63 1.63
CA THR A 534 11.41 16.58 0.62
C THR A 534 10.23 15.61 0.69
N VAL A 535 9.60 15.33 -0.44
CA VAL A 535 8.48 14.38 -0.57
C VAL A 535 8.83 13.33 -1.60
N ALA A 536 8.53 12.06 -1.33
CA ALA A 536 8.52 11.00 -2.32
C ALA A 536 7.09 10.54 -2.55
N SER A 537 6.77 10.27 -3.81
CA SER A 537 5.47 9.80 -4.25
C SER A 537 5.63 8.61 -5.19
N GLY A 538 4.84 7.56 -4.97
CA GLY A 538 4.85 6.33 -5.76
C GLY A 538 3.73 6.29 -6.79
N GLY A 539 4.04 5.78 -7.98
CA GLY A 539 3.08 5.37 -9.00
C GLY A 539 3.36 3.92 -9.38
N PRO A 540 2.82 2.93 -8.64
CA PRO A 540 3.23 1.53 -8.75
C PRO A 540 2.89 0.87 -10.08
N PHE A 541 2.07 1.49 -10.92
CA PHE A 541 1.66 0.92 -12.21
C PHE A 541 2.23 1.69 -13.41
N ASN A 542 3.17 2.60 -13.17
CA ASN A 542 3.81 3.33 -14.24
C ASN A 542 4.64 2.42 -15.19
N ASP A 543 4.55 2.76 -16.48
CA ASP A 543 4.99 1.94 -17.61
C ASP A 543 6.34 2.38 -18.22
N ASP A 544 6.99 3.42 -17.69
CA ASP A 544 8.10 4.10 -18.40
C ASP A 544 9.30 3.19 -18.67
N ASN A 545 9.67 2.33 -17.71
CA ASN A 545 10.72 1.34 -17.92
C ASN A 545 10.19 -0.01 -18.44
N ALA A 546 9.08 -0.52 -17.89
CA ALA A 546 8.35 -1.70 -18.38
C ALA A 546 6.89 -1.70 -17.93
N ILE A 547 6.04 -2.55 -18.55
CA ILE A 547 4.60 -2.63 -18.21
C ILE A 547 4.42 -2.85 -16.70
N ASP A 548 3.69 -1.97 -16.02
CA ASP A 548 3.44 -1.96 -14.58
C ASP A 548 4.73 -2.10 -13.74
N SER A 549 5.85 -1.57 -14.24
CA SER A 549 7.13 -1.60 -13.50
C SER A 549 7.09 -0.73 -12.25
N GLY A 550 6.30 0.33 -12.29
CA GLY A 550 6.15 1.32 -11.25
C GLY A 550 7.34 2.28 -11.16
N HIS A 551 7.13 3.41 -10.50
CA HIS A 551 8.18 4.41 -10.27
C HIS A 551 8.02 5.10 -8.91
N VAL A 552 9.08 5.78 -8.51
CA VAL A 552 9.09 6.73 -7.38
C VAL A 552 9.65 8.06 -7.86
N ARG A 553 8.90 9.13 -7.61
CA ARG A 553 9.34 10.51 -7.83
C ARG A 553 9.67 11.15 -6.51
N VAL A 554 10.84 11.78 -6.39
CA VAL A 554 11.20 12.58 -5.22
C VAL A 554 11.25 14.05 -5.61
N SER A 555 10.59 14.90 -4.85
CA SER A 555 10.54 16.34 -5.06
C SER A 555 10.99 17.09 -3.82
N ARG A 556 11.66 18.22 -4.01
CA ARG A 556 12.10 19.13 -2.95
C ARG A 556 11.39 20.47 -3.10
N TYR A 557 10.93 21.01 -1.97
CA TYR A 557 10.36 22.34 -1.92
C TYR A 557 11.45 23.40 -2.14
N VAL A 558 11.16 24.34 -3.03
CA VAL A 558 12.04 25.46 -3.37
C VAL A 558 11.30 26.76 -3.07
N GLU A 559 11.69 27.37 -1.95
CA GLU A 559 11.06 28.56 -1.36
C GLU A 559 11.01 29.74 -2.35
N ASP A 560 12.10 29.97 -3.10
CA ASP A 560 12.20 31.06 -4.10
C ASP A 560 11.13 30.96 -5.21
N SER A 561 10.72 29.74 -5.56
CA SER A 561 9.66 29.50 -6.54
C SER A 561 8.28 29.24 -5.90
N ASN A 562 8.22 29.19 -4.57
CA ASN A 562 7.06 28.70 -3.81
C ASN A 562 6.45 27.43 -4.42
N GLY A 563 7.32 26.46 -4.74
CA GLY A 563 6.93 25.32 -5.55
C GLY A 563 7.86 24.13 -5.35
N TRP A 564 7.40 22.97 -5.81
CA TRP A 564 8.11 21.72 -5.72
C TRP A 564 8.89 21.46 -7.00
N GLN A 565 10.14 21.05 -6.85
CA GLN A 565 11.02 20.68 -7.96
C GLN A 565 11.49 19.25 -7.80
N MET A 566 11.50 18.50 -8.90
CA MET A 566 11.98 17.12 -8.89
C MET A 566 13.46 17.07 -8.49
N LEU A 567 13.79 16.15 -7.59
CA LEU A 567 15.12 15.96 -7.07
C LEU A 567 15.79 14.79 -7.81
N GLY A 568 16.45 15.07 -8.93
CA GLY A 568 16.99 14.05 -9.83
C GLY A 568 15.97 13.59 -10.88
N GLU A 569 16.22 12.45 -11.51
CA GLU A 569 15.29 11.76 -12.42
C GLU A 569 14.36 10.83 -11.62
N ASP A 570 13.25 10.38 -12.24
CA ASP A 570 12.38 9.37 -11.63
C ASP A 570 13.13 8.06 -11.38
N ILE A 571 12.74 7.36 -10.32
CA ILE A 571 13.34 6.10 -9.91
C ILE A 571 12.42 4.97 -10.38
N ASP A 572 12.76 4.37 -11.52
CA ASP A 572 11.92 3.32 -12.11
C ASP A 572 12.15 1.93 -11.49
N GLY A 573 11.07 1.15 -11.47
CA GLY A 573 11.09 -0.29 -11.29
C GLY A 573 11.87 -0.97 -12.42
N GLN A 574 12.42 -2.17 -12.18
CA GLN A 574 13.42 -2.76 -13.08
C GLN A 574 12.84 -3.75 -14.08
N ARG A 575 11.63 -4.27 -13.82
CA ARG A 575 10.99 -5.32 -14.61
C ARG A 575 9.48 -5.08 -14.69
N ALA A 576 8.85 -5.74 -15.65
CA ALA A 576 7.40 -5.69 -15.81
C ALA A 576 6.69 -6.28 -14.58
N ALA A 577 5.61 -5.63 -14.15
CA ALA A 577 4.81 -5.98 -12.99
C ALA A 577 5.61 -6.03 -11.67
N ASP A 578 6.69 -5.25 -11.55
CA ASP A 578 7.42 -5.12 -10.28
C ASP A 578 6.54 -4.44 -9.21
N SER A 579 5.66 -3.54 -9.65
CA SER A 579 4.91 -2.63 -8.80
C SER A 579 5.80 -1.82 -7.86
N PHE A 580 6.91 -1.29 -8.36
CA PHE A 580 7.84 -0.49 -7.58
C PHE A 580 7.20 0.85 -7.15
N GLY A 581 7.41 1.25 -5.89
CA GLY A 581 6.73 2.42 -5.32
C GLY A 581 5.36 2.10 -4.72
N TYR A 582 5.04 0.80 -4.54
CA TYR A 582 3.81 0.38 -3.85
C TYR A 582 3.78 0.84 -2.39
N SER A 583 4.92 0.72 -1.71
CA SER A 583 5.15 1.28 -0.39
C SER A 583 6.45 2.08 -0.43
N ILE A 584 6.46 3.23 0.25
CA ILE A 584 7.61 4.13 0.28
C ILE A 584 7.78 4.63 1.70
N ASP A 585 9.03 4.76 2.12
CA ASP A 585 9.39 5.60 3.26
C ASP A 585 10.64 6.44 2.98
N LEU A 586 10.73 7.59 3.64
CA LEU A 586 11.75 8.62 3.42
C LEU A 586 12.44 8.90 4.75
N THR A 587 13.77 8.98 4.74
CA THR A 587 14.51 9.30 5.97
C THR A 587 14.22 10.72 6.44
N SER A 588 14.43 10.97 7.74
CA SER A 588 14.16 12.26 8.36
C SER A 588 14.89 13.42 7.67
N ASP A 589 16.09 13.17 7.14
CA ASP A 589 16.92 14.15 6.43
C ASP A 589 16.54 14.35 4.95
N GLY A 590 15.62 13.54 4.43
CA GLY A 590 15.19 13.61 3.03
C GLY A 590 16.15 13.01 2.01
N ASN A 591 17.22 12.32 2.42
CA ASN A 591 18.27 11.89 1.51
C ASN A 591 18.22 10.40 1.14
N ARG A 592 17.42 9.58 1.83
CA ARG A 592 17.20 8.18 1.44
C ARG A 592 15.72 7.92 1.22
N VAL A 593 15.46 7.10 0.19
CA VAL A 593 14.14 6.57 -0.11
C VAL A 593 14.20 5.05 -0.06
N ILE A 594 13.29 4.45 0.68
CA ILE A 594 13.06 3.02 0.79
C ILE A 594 11.79 2.74 0.01
N ALA A 595 11.83 1.85 -0.97
CA ALA A 595 10.68 1.58 -1.83
C ALA A 595 10.49 0.08 -2.06
N GLY A 596 9.27 -0.38 -1.83
CA GLY A 596 8.83 -1.75 -2.08
C GLY A 596 8.34 -1.96 -3.50
N ALA A 597 8.68 -3.13 -4.05
CA ALA A 597 8.14 -3.71 -5.27
C ALA A 597 7.43 -5.02 -4.90
N THR A 598 6.19 -4.91 -4.44
CA THR A 598 5.49 -6.01 -3.73
C THR A 598 5.33 -7.27 -4.58
N LEU A 599 5.11 -7.12 -5.89
CA LEU A 599 4.93 -8.24 -6.81
C LEU A 599 6.26 -8.86 -7.25
N ALA A 600 7.33 -8.05 -7.32
CA ALA A 600 8.69 -8.55 -7.49
C ALA A 600 9.22 -9.26 -6.23
N GLY A 601 8.67 -8.92 -5.06
CA GLY A 601 9.17 -9.35 -3.77
C GLY A 601 10.53 -8.72 -3.44
N VAL A 602 10.72 -7.44 -3.72
CA VAL A 602 12.01 -6.74 -3.52
C VAL A 602 11.79 -5.40 -2.83
N VAL A 603 12.74 -5.00 -1.97
CA VAL A 603 12.85 -3.62 -1.48
C VAL A 603 14.17 -3.02 -1.94
N ARG A 604 14.13 -1.77 -2.39
CA ARG A 604 15.31 -0.99 -2.77
C ARG A 604 15.44 0.20 -1.85
N VAL A 605 16.68 0.50 -1.48
CA VAL A 605 17.05 1.73 -0.78
C VAL A 605 17.96 2.52 -1.70
N LEU A 606 17.63 3.80 -1.92
CA LEU A 606 18.43 4.71 -2.72
C LEU A 606 18.81 5.91 -1.87
N GLU A 607 20.04 6.41 -2.05
CA GLU A 607 20.55 7.60 -1.38
C GLU A 607 20.87 8.68 -2.41
N TYR A 608 20.43 9.90 -2.16
CA TYR A 608 20.72 11.06 -2.99
C TYR A 608 22.10 11.63 -2.62
N ARG A 609 23.06 11.58 -3.55
CA ARG A 609 24.44 12.02 -3.31
C ARG A 609 24.96 12.97 -4.37
#